data_AF-A0A0F9IPH5-F1
#
_entry.id   AF-A0A0F9IPH5-F1
#
_cell.length_a   1.000
_cell.length_b   1.000
_cell.length_c   1.000
_cell.angle_alpha   90.00
_cell.angle_beta   90.00
_cell.angle_gamma   90.00
#
_symmetry.space_group_name_H-M   'P 1'
#
loop_
_entity.id
_entity.type
_entity.pdbx_description
1 polymer ?
#
loop_
_entity_poly.entity_id
_entity_poly.type
_entity_poly.pdbx_seq_one_letter_code
_entity_poly.pdbx_strand_id
1 'polypeptide(L)'
;GIGVNKQFFISELQKYRNRDIFFRWVAGFYSPDEWPSLISYCQKAAGIILNQFKLAPENCIDIYISHDWHIAAFRFGWFGLPPDDRWVGYLGGFVFTIEENHIILLDYGEIKALEAPHWWKNKSHY
;
A
#
# COMPACT_ATOMS: atom_id res chain seq x y z
N GLY A 1 -2.76 -1.40 13.28
CA GLY A 1 -3.64 -0.64 12.39
C GLY A 1 -2.86 0.44 11.68
N ILE A 2 -3.40 1.06 10.63
CA ILE A 2 -2.86 2.17 9.80
C ILE A 2 -2.27 3.40 10.52
N GLY A 3 -2.15 3.40 11.85
CA GLY A 3 -1.73 4.55 12.64
C GLY A 3 -2.84 5.61 12.80
N VAL A 4 -4.06 5.31 12.34
CA VAL A 4 -5.21 6.21 12.48
C VAL A 4 -5.76 6.20 13.91
N ASN A 5 -6.20 7.36 14.37
CA ASN A 5 -7.03 7.47 15.56
C ASN A 5 -8.37 6.74 15.31
N LYS A 6 -8.69 5.75 16.15
CA LYS A 6 -9.89 4.91 15.97
C LYS A 6 -11.19 5.72 16.00
N GLN A 7 -11.31 6.67 16.93
CA GLN A 7 -12.52 7.47 17.09
C GLN A 7 -12.72 8.39 15.89
N PHE A 8 -11.64 9.00 15.43
CA PHE A 8 -11.63 9.80 14.21
C PHE A 8 -12.09 8.97 13.01
N PHE A 9 -11.49 7.79 12.80
CA PHE A 9 -11.81 6.91 11.68
C PHE A 9 -13.29 6.48 11.67
N ILE A 10 -13.83 6.11 12.83
CA ILE A 10 -15.26 5.79 12.97
C ILE A 10 -16.13 7.00 12.62
N SER A 11 -15.73 8.22 13.02
CA SER A 11 -16.49 9.43 12.69
C SER A 11 -16.51 9.73 11.18
N GLU A 12 -15.45 9.39 10.44
CA GLU A 12 -15.40 9.57 8.99
C GLU A 12 -16.26 8.52 8.26
N LEU A 13 -16.27 7.28 8.75
CA LEU A 13 -17.14 6.21 8.24
C LEU A 13 -18.64 6.52 8.37
N GLN A 14 -19.03 7.40 9.29
CA GLN A 14 -20.42 7.87 9.41
C GLN A 14 -20.80 8.93 8.37
N LYS A 15 -19.81 9.59 7.75
CA LYS A 15 -20.02 10.73 6.84
C LYS A 15 -19.81 10.37 5.37
N TYR A 16 -18.86 9.47 5.10
CA TYR A 16 -18.35 9.23 3.75
C TYR A 16 -18.23 7.73 3.47
N ARG A 17 -18.25 7.36 2.18
CA ARG A 17 -17.96 5.98 1.76
C ARG A 17 -16.45 5.72 1.84
N ASN A 18 -16.05 4.46 1.96
CA ASN A 18 -14.63 4.05 2.08
C ASN A 18 -13.72 4.70 1.02
N ARG A 19 -14.17 4.66 -0.25
CA ARG A 19 -13.44 5.26 -1.37
C ARG A 19 -13.23 6.77 -1.20
N ASP A 20 -14.24 7.48 -0.72
CA ASP A 20 -14.18 8.93 -0.52
C ASP A 20 -13.26 9.29 0.65
N ILE A 21 -13.33 8.53 1.76
CA ILE A 21 -12.40 8.67 2.89
C ILE A 21 -10.97 8.45 2.42
N PHE A 22 -10.74 7.41 1.60
CA PHE A 22 -9.42 7.12 1.04
C PHE A 22 -8.89 8.28 0.19
N PHE A 23 -9.69 8.84 -0.71
CA PHE A 23 -9.25 9.98 -1.52
C PHE A 23 -9.03 11.25 -0.71
N ARG A 24 -9.84 11.52 0.32
CA ARG A 24 -9.61 12.62 1.27
C ARG A 24 -8.29 12.43 2.03
N TRP A 25 -8.01 11.21 2.45
CA TRP A 25 -6.73 10.86 3.08
C TRP A 25 -5.54 11.10 2.14
N VAL A 26 -5.62 10.60 0.91
CA VAL A 26 -4.60 10.80 -0.14
C VAL A 26 -4.34 12.29 -0.39
N ALA A 27 -5.41 13.08 -0.48
CA ALA A 27 -5.34 14.52 -0.75
C ALA A 27 -4.90 15.35 0.47
N GLY A 28 -4.65 14.72 1.63
CA GLY A 28 -4.15 15.42 2.82
C GLY A 28 -5.19 16.23 3.58
N PHE A 29 -6.48 15.85 3.51
CA PHE A 29 -7.55 16.55 4.24
C PHE A 29 -7.52 16.32 5.76
N TYR A 30 -6.75 15.34 6.23
CA TYR A 30 -6.71 14.93 7.63
C TYR A 30 -5.41 15.36 8.29
N SER A 31 -5.49 15.74 9.57
CA SER A 31 -4.29 16.08 10.34
C SER A 31 -3.37 14.87 10.44
N PRO A 32 -2.04 15.02 10.27
CA PRO A 32 -1.08 13.94 10.50
C PRO A 32 -1.15 13.30 11.89
N ASP A 33 -1.64 14.04 12.90
CA ASP A 33 -1.87 13.53 14.26
C ASP A 33 -3.08 12.60 14.35
N GLU A 34 -4.05 12.75 13.45
CA GLU A 34 -5.24 11.89 13.37
C GLU A 34 -5.01 10.71 12.43
N TRP A 35 -4.33 10.97 11.31
CA TRP A 35 -3.99 9.98 10.30
C TRP A 35 -2.69 10.37 9.58
N PRO A 36 -1.61 9.58 9.68
CA PRO A 36 -0.37 9.87 8.96
C PRO A 36 -0.62 9.96 7.46
N SER A 37 0.10 10.83 6.74
CA SER A 37 -0.04 10.95 5.29
C SER A 37 0.16 9.59 4.60
N LEU A 38 -0.57 9.36 3.50
CA LEU A 38 -0.47 8.11 2.75
C LEU A 38 0.98 7.79 2.38
N ILE A 39 1.72 8.78 1.86
CA ILE A 39 3.12 8.60 1.45
C ILE A 39 3.99 8.15 2.63
N SER A 40 3.85 8.78 3.80
CA SER A 40 4.60 8.39 5.00
C SER A 40 4.26 6.96 5.42
N TYR A 41 2.99 6.57 5.35
CA TYR A 41 2.54 5.21 5.63
C TYR A 41 3.13 4.19 4.65
N CYS A 42 3.03 4.45 3.34
CA CYS A 42 3.52 3.58 2.28
C CYS A 42 5.04 3.39 2.34
N GLN A 43 5.80 4.45 2.61
CA GLN A 43 7.26 4.39 2.76
C GLN A 43 7.67 3.56 3.98
N LYS A 44 6.98 3.74 5.12
CA LYS A 44 7.23 2.93 6.34
C LYS A 44 6.93 1.45 6.09
N ALA A 45 5.81 1.14 5.45
CA ALA A 45 5.43 -0.23 5.15
C ALA A 45 6.40 -0.90 4.17
N ALA A 46 6.78 -0.21 3.09
CA ALA A 46 7.80 -0.70 2.16
C ALA A 46 9.14 -0.93 2.87
N GLY A 47 9.57 0.00 3.74
CA GLY A 47 10.79 -0.16 4.53
C GLY A 47 10.79 -1.42 5.41
N ILE A 48 9.67 -1.73 6.07
CA ILE A 48 9.53 -2.96 6.86
C ILE A 48 9.69 -4.20 5.98
N ILE A 49 8.96 -4.27 4.86
CA ILE A 49 8.95 -5.44 3.96
C ILE A 49 10.30 -5.62 3.28
N LEU A 50 10.90 -4.56 2.76
CA LEU A 50 12.20 -4.63 2.07
C LEU A 50 13.33 -5.03 3.03
N ASN A 51 13.27 -4.62 4.30
CA ASN A 51 14.25 -5.04 5.29
C ASN A 51 14.14 -6.54 5.61
N GLN A 52 12.92 -7.10 5.60
CA GLN A 52 12.73 -8.55 5.74
C GLN A 52 13.19 -9.30 4.50
N PHE A 53 12.87 -8.78 3.31
CA PHE A 53 13.28 -9.35 2.03
C PHE A 53 14.80 -9.53 1.92
N LYS A 54 15.59 -8.59 2.44
CA LYS A 54 17.06 -8.68 2.47
C LYS A 54 17.60 -9.86 3.30
N LEU A 55 16.80 -10.39 4.22
CA LEU A 55 17.14 -11.52 5.08
C LEU A 55 16.53 -12.83 4.57
N ALA A 56 15.70 -12.76 3.53
CA ALA A 56 14.95 -13.90 3.04
C ALA A 56 15.87 -14.84 2.22
N PRO A 57 15.65 -16.17 2.27
CA PRO A 57 16.38 -17.12 1.43
C PRO A 57 16.16 -16.85 -0.06
N GLU A 58 17.12 -17.25 -0.90
CA GLU A 58 16.90 -17.24 -2.35
C GLU A 58 15.68 -18.09 -2.74
N ASN A 59 14.94 -17.64 -3.75
CA ASN A 59 13.75 -18.31 -4.29
C ASN A 59 12.61 -18.53 -3.28
N CYS A 60 12.45 -17.65 -2.30
CA CYS A 60 11.33 -17.68 -1.37
C CYS A 60 10.11 -16.87 -1.85
N ILE A 61 8.95 -17.16 -1.26
CA ILE A 61 7.75 -16.32 -1.36
C ILE A 61 7.42 -15.84 0.05
N ASP A 62 7.44 -14.52 0.24
CA ASP A 62 7.00 -13.90 1.49
C ASP A 62 5.51 -13.55 1.42
N ILE A 63 4.75 -13.99 2.43
CA ILE A 63 3.30 -13.72 2.51
C ILE A 63 3.03 -12.78 3.68
N TYR A 64 2.44 -11.61 3.37
CA TYR A 64 2.05 -10.60 4.35
C TYR A 64 0.53 -10.49 4.40
N ILE A 65 -0.06 -10.73 5.58
CA ILE A 65 -1.51 -10.67 5.79
C ILE A 65 -1.87 -9.32 6.44
N SER A 66 -2.90 -8.68 5.89
CA SER A 66 -3.26 -7.30 6.24
C SER A 66 -4.77 -7.06 6.07
N HIS A 67 -5.23 -5.86 6.39
CA HIS A 67 -6.62 -5.45 6.18
C HIS A 67 -6.80 -4.76 4.82
N ASP A 68 -8.03 -4.80 4.31
CA ASP A 68 -8.48 -4.18 3.06
C ASP A 68 -7.92 -2.76 2.84
N TRP A 69 -7.96 -1.91 3.87
CA TRP A 69 -7.46 -0.54 3.81
C TRP A 69 -5.95 -0.46 3.55
N HIS A 70 -5.18 -1.39 4.13
CA HIS A 70 -3.74 -1.47 3.92
C HIS A 70 -3.46 -1.92 2.48
N ILE A 71 -4.20 -2.92 2.00
CA ILE A 71 -4.07 -3.42 0.62
C ILE A 71 -4.40 -2.31 -0.38
N ALA A 72 -5.46 -1.52 -0.16
CA ALA A 72 -5.78 -0.35 -0.99
C ALA A 72 -4.68 0.71 -0.95
N ALA A 73 -4.14 1.00 0.24
CA ALA A 73 -3.03 1.94 0.41
C ALA A 73 -1.77 1.49 -0.33
N PHE A 74 -1.45 0.20 -0.30
CA PHE A 74 -0.32 -0.35 -1.03
C PHE A 74 -0.57 -0.32 -2.53
N ARG A 75 -1.71 -0.80 -3.01
CA ARG A 75 -2.04 -0.76 -4.45
C ARG A 75 -1.91 0.65 -5.04
N PHE A 76 -2.42 1.65 -4.32
CA PHE A 76 -2.32 3.02 -4.80
C PHE A 76 -0.94 3.64 -4.58
N GLY A 77 -0.40 3.58 -3.36
CA GLY A 77 0.85 4.25 -3.03
C GLY A 77 2.08 3.60 -3.66
N TRP A 78 2.04 2.29 -3.91
CA TRP A 78 3.18 1.53 -4.44
C TRP A 78 3.13 1.39 -5.95
N PHE A 79 1.94 1.25 -6.53
CA PHE A 79 1.77 0.91 -7.94
C PHE A 79 0.99 1.98 -8.72
N GLY A 80 0.56 3.06 -8.07
CA GLY A 80 -0.25 4.11 -8.71
C GLY A 80 -1.66 3.66 -9.10
N LEU A 81 -2.15 2.53 -8.58
CA LEU A 81 -3.44 1.95 -8.93
C LEU A 81 -4.54 2.44 -7.97
N PRO A 82 -5.44 3.36 -8.39
CA PRO A 82 -6.44 3.92 -7.48
C PRO A 82 -7.47 2.85 -7.05
N PRO A 83 -8.04 2.98 -5.84
CA PRO A 83 -9.17 2.15 -5.46
C PRO A 83 -10.34 2.41 -6.41
N ASP A 84 -10.91 1.33 -6.95
CA ASP A 84 -12.14 1.36 -7.73
C ASP A 84 -13.35 0.99 -6.87
N ASP A 85 -14.52 0.90 -7.50
CA ASP A 85 -15.77 0.58 -6.82
C ASP A 85 -15.85 -0.86 -6.28
N ARG A 86 -14.95 -1.75 -6.71
CA ARG A 86 -14.93 -3.15 -6.25
C ARG A 86 -14.34 -3.26 -4.83
N TRP A 87 -13.56 -2.25 -4.39
CA TRP A 87 -12.77 -2.27 -3.16
C TRP A 87 -11.92 -3.56 -3.04
N VAL A 88 -11.26 -3.77 -1.91
CA VAL A 88 -10.56 -5.04 -1.65
C VAL A 88 -11.56 -6.04 -1.08
N GLY A 89 -11.83 -7.10 -1.82
CA GLY A 89 -12.75 -8.17 -1.42
C GLY A 89 -12.15 -9.13 -0.38
N TYR A 90 -12.96 -10.11 0.05
CA TYR A 90 -12.50 -11.18 0.94
C TYR A 90 -11.34 -11.96 0.30
N LEU A 91 -10.25 -12.13 1.05
CA LEU A 91 -8.99 -12.72 0.56
C LEU A 91 -8.41 -12.02 -0.69
N GLY A 92 -8.80 -10.77 -0.93
CA GLY A 92 -8.24 -9.94 -1.99
C GLY A 92 -6.83 -9.47 -1.66
N GLY A 93 -5.99 -9.39 -2.68
CA GLY A 93 -4.59 -9.00 -2.55
C GLY A 93 -3.91 -8.91 -3.91
N PHE A 94 -2.60 -8.79 -3.87
CA PHE A 94 -1.74 -8.76 -5.06
C PHE A 94 -0.45 -9.52 -4.76
N VAL A 95 0.23 -9.96 -5.81
CA VAL A 95 1.58 -10.51 -5.73
C VAL A 95 2.50 -9.61 -6.54
N PHE A 96 3.70 -9.34 -6.07
CA PHE A 96 4.66 -8.57 -6.83
C PHE A 96 6.09 -9.07 -6.63
N THR A 97 6.94 -8.79 -7.60
CA THR A 97 8.40 -8.92 -7.49
C THR A 97 9.06 -7.62 -7.94
N ILE A 98 10.27 -7.37 -7.42
CA ILE A 98 11.07 -6.18 -7.73
C ILE A 98 12.19 -6.61 -8.67
N GLU A 99 12.20 -6.04 -9.87
CA GLU A 99 13.27 -6.14 -10.86
C GLU A 99 14.10 -4.84 -10.82
N GLU A 100 15.27 -4.80 -11.46
CA GLU A 100 16.24 -3.69 -11.33
C GLU A 100 15.63 -2.29 -11.53
N ASN A 101 14.67 -2.13 -12.45
CA ASN A 101 14.06 -0.84 -12.79
C ASN A 101 12.52 -0.83 -12.75
N HIS A 102 11.89 -1.95 -12.43
CA HIS A 102 10.44 -2.07 -12.51
C HIS A 102 9.89 -3.09 -11.51
N ILE A 103 8.58 -3.03 -11.30
CA ILE A 103 7.82 -3.97 -10.49
C ILE A 103 6.99 -4.81 -11.44
N ILE A 104 7.05 -6.13 -11.30
CA ILE A 104 6.09 -7.04 -11.92
C ILE A 104 4.99 -7.31 -10.90
N LEU A 105 3.76 -6.95 -11.23
CA LEU A 105 2.58 -7.04 -10.38
C LEU A 105 1.56 -8.00 -10.98
N LEU A 106 1.08 -8.96 -10.19
CA LEU A 106 -0.13 -9.73 -10.44
C LEU A 106 -1.27 -9.16 -9.57
N ASP A 107 -2.25 -8.52 -10.22
CA ASP A 107 -3.39 -7.85 -9.59
C ASP A 107 -4.68 -8.16 -10.37
N TYR A 108 -5.71 -8.67 -9.70
CA TYR A 108 -6.97 -9.13 -10.31
C TYR A 108 -6.81 -10.08 -11.52
N GLY A 109 -5.80 -10.97 -11.48
CA GLY A 109 -5.54 -11.93 -12.55
C GLY A 109 -4.77 -11.38 -13.76
N GLU A 110 -4.37 -10.10 -13.71
CA GLU A 110 -3.57 -9.46 -14.75
C GLU A 110 -2.12 -9.27 -14.29
N ILE A 111 -1.16 -9.55 -15.18
CA ILE A 111 0.25 -9.26 -14.97
C ILE A 111 0.58 -7.90 -15.59
N LYS A 112 1.22 -7.01 -14.82
CA LYS A 112 1.58 -5.66 -15.22
C LYS A 112 3.04 -5.39 -14.88
N ALA A 113 3.78 -4.78 -15.80
CA ALA A 113 5.07 -4.17 -15.51
C ALA A 113 4.84 -2.69 -15.19
N LEU A 114 5.30 -2.24 -14.04
CA LEU A 114 5.09 -0.88 -13.53
C LEU A 114 6.42 -0.26 -13.09
N GLU A 115 6.55 1.05 -13.24
CA GLU A 115 7.69 1.76 -12.67
C GLU A 115 7.61 1.74 -11.14
N ALA A 116 8.77 1.53 -10.49
CA ALA A 116 8.84 1.67 -9.04
C ALA A 116 8.70 3.14 -8.63
N PRO A 117 8.03 3.46 -7.50
CA PRO A 117 7.95 4.84 -7.01
C PRO A 117 9.33 5.46 -6.80
N HIS A 118 9.48 6.76 -7.08
CA HIS A 118 10.78 7.45 -6.98
C HIS A 118 11.48 7.36 -5.60
N TRP A 119 10.69 7.16 -4.54
CA TRP A 119 11.16 7.00 -3.17
C TRP A 119 11.53 5.55 -2.84
N TRP A 120 11.13 4.59 -3.68
CA TRP A 120 11.42 3.16 -3.59
C TRP A 120 12.79 2.85 -4.21
N LYS A 121 13.84 3.54 -3.75
CA LYS A 121 15.19 3.27 -4.22
C LYS A 121 15.75 2.08 -3.47
N ASN A 122 15.97 0.99 -4.18
CA ASN A 122 16.75 -0.13 -3.69
C ASN A 122 18.21 0.34 -3.58
N LYS A 123 18.64 0.78 -2.39
CA LYS A 123 20.02 1.22 -2.12
C LYS A 123 21.05 0.07 -2.18
N SER A 124 20.75 -1.02 -2.88
CA SER A 124 21.48 -2.28 -2.78
C SER A 124 22.49 -2.53 -3.91
N HIS A 125 22.50 -1.72 -4.99
CA HIS A 125 23.46 -1.90 -6.10
C HIS A 125 23.88 -0.58 -6.76
N TYR A 126 24.61 0.27 -6.02
CA TYR A 126 25.63 1.16 -6.58
C TYR A 126 26.94 0.87 -5.87
#